data_AF-A0A7V4ZYN1-F1
#
_entry.id   AF-A0A7V4ZYN1-F1
#
_cell.length_a   1.000
_cell.length_b   1.000
_cell.length_c   1.000
_cell.angle_alpha   90.00
_cell.angle_beta   90.00
_cell.angle_gamma   90.00
#
_symmetry.space_group_name_H-M   'P 1'
#
loop_
_entity.id
_entity.type
_entity.pdbx_description
1 polymer ?
#
loop_
_entity_poly.entity_id
_entity_poly.type
_entity_poly.pdbx_seq_one_letter_code
_entity_poly.pdbx_strand_id
1 'polypeptide(L)'
;MKRSILNRGGIQLLTALLFLGLLTTLGAEDFKSRYLELLKSQQYDELLTLLSRWEKAEPANPELYIAYFNYHFNRGRRSVQTMGQAPDGRYLVYEKREYDPEHAKAALASINKGISLAPNRLDIHFGKARLLSELGDFKAQKDAIVAILEQSKRNGNRWMWASGLAITAGESSMFAGIEEYLGEWFERFAETGPYLKEVAEL
;
A
#
# COMPACT_ATOMS: atom_id res chain seq x y z
N MET A 1 -22.08 24.91 83.18
CA MET A 1 -21.40 25.25 81.89
C MET A 1 -20.51 24.07 81.53
N LYS A 2 -20.58 23.34 80.41
CA LYS A 2 -21.29 23.41 79.12
C LYS A 2 -21.99 22.06 78.89
N ARG A 3 -23.19 22.08 78.31
CA ARG A 3 -23.85 20.90 77.70
C ARG A 3 -23.27 20.70 76.29
N SER A 4 -23.11 19.46 75.85
CA SER A 4 -23.42 19.07 74.48
C SER A 4 -23.66 17.57 74.40
N ILE A 5 -24.92 17.22 74.12
CA ILE A 5 -25.46 15.90 73.81
C ILE A 5 -25.57 15.82 72.27
N LEU A 6 -25.72 14.60 71.74
CA LEU A 6 -25.97 14.17 70.35
C LEU A 6 -24.70 13.87 69.53
N ASN A 7 -24.59 12.79 68.76
CA ASN A 7 -25.60 11.83 68.32
C ASN A 7 -24.96 10.50 67.91
N ARG A 8 -25.64 9.38 68.20
CA ARG A 8 -25.43 8.08 67.55
C ARG A 8 -26.28 8.02 66.27
N GLY A 9 -25.74 7.44 65.21
CA GLY A 9 -26.44 7.11 63.98
C GLY A 9 -25.53 7.37 62.78
N GLY A 10 -25.26 6.46 61.87
CA GLY A 10 -25.53 5.04 61.73
C GLY A 10 -24.65 4.57 60.58
N ILE A 11 -24.13 3.34 60.65
CA ILE A 11 -23.42 2.73 59.53
C ILE A 11 -24.47 2.35 58.49
N GLN A 12 -24.44 2.99 57.33
CA GLN A 12 -24.91 2.40 56.07
C GLN A 12 -23.91 2.75 54.97
N LEU A 13 -23.13 1.74 54.56
CA LEU A 13 -22.52 1.68 53.24
C LEU A 13 -23.64 1.67 52.21
N LEU A 14 -23.58 2.56 51.22
CA LEU A 14 -24.19 2.37 49.91
C LEU A 14 -23.31 3.06 48.87
N THR A 15 -22.42 2.24 48.32
CA THR A 15 -21.83 2.36 46.99
C THR A 15 -22.91 2.71 45.96
N ALA A 16 -22.69 3.76 45.19
CA ALA A 16 -23.33 3.95 43.90
C ALA A 16 -22.29 4.50 42.93
N LEU A 17 -21.87 3.62 42.02
CA LEU A 17 -20.99 3.90 40.90
C LEU A 17 -21.55 5.09 40.11
N LEU A 18 -20.79 6.17 40.02
CA LEU A 18 -21.00 7.12 38.94
C LEU A 18 -20.33 6.52 37.71
N PHE A 19 -21.21 6.20 36.76
CA PHE A 19 -20.94 5.54 35.49
C PHE A 19 -19.58 5.94 34.93
N LEU A 20 -18.72 4.92 34.88
CA LEU A 20 -17.69 4.76 33.88
C LEU A 20 -18.29 5.24 32.56
N GLY A 21 -17.82 6.40 32.07
CA GLY A 21 -17.86 6.68 30.65
C GLY A 21 -16.99 5.62 30.01
N LEU A 22 -17.58 4.44 29.82
CA LEU A 22 -17.14 3.45 28.88
C LEU A 22 -17.19 4.23 27.57
N LEU A 23 -16.06 4.85 27.19
CA LEU A 23 -15.76 4.99 25.78
C LEU A 23 -15.98 3.58 25.27
N THR A 24 -17.11 3.37 24.63
CA THR A 24 -17.26 2.28 23.73
C THR A 24 -16.15 2.53 22.71
N THR A 25 -14.99 1.91 22.94
CA THR A 25 -14.21 1.38 21.85
C THR A 25 -15.15 0.35 21.20
N LEU A 26 -16.17 0.86 20.47
CA LEU A 26 -16.82 0.14 19.39
C LEU A 26 -15.63 -0.47 18.65
N GLY A 27 -15.47 -1.79 18.81
CA GLY A 27 -14.22 -2.47 18.54
C GLY A 27 -13.66 -1.94 17.25
N ALA A 28 -12.45 -1.38 17.29
CA ALA A 28 -11.80 -0.87 16.09
C ALA A 28 -11.94 -1.96 15.03
N GLU A 29 -12.76 -1.70 14.00
CA GLU A 29 -12.96 -2.68 12.94
C GLU A 29 -11.57 -2.95 12.40
N ASP A 30 -11.10 -4.19 12.49
CA ASP A 30 -9.80 -4.56 11.95
C ASP A 30 -9.92 -4.59 10.43
N PHE A 31 -9.90 -3.39 9.84
CA PHE A 31 -10.07 -3.16 8.43
C PHE A 31 -9.05 -3.95 7.63
N LYS A 32 -7.82 -4.06 8.14
CA LYS A 32 -6.74 -4.79 7.46
C LYS A 32 -7.03 -6.28 7.41
N SER A 33 -7.39 -6.91 8.52
CA SER A 33 -7.73 -8.33 8.51
C SER A 33 -8.93 -8.62 7.62
N ARG A 34 -10.00 -7.81 7.73
CA ARG A 34 -11.20 -7.98 6.91
C ARG A 34 -10.91 -7.75 5.42
N TYR A 35 -10.07 -6.77 5.10
CA TYR A 35 -9.63 -6.51 3.74
C TYR A 35 -8.90 -7.71 3.14
N LEU A 36 -7.95 -8.30 3.88
CA LEU A 36 -7.19 -9.46 3.41
C LEU A 36 -8.10 -10.67 3.15
N GLU A 37 -9.11 -10.90 3.99
CA GLU A 37 -10.12 -11.94 3.77
C GLU A 37 -10.92 -11.69 2.48
N LEU A 38 -11.48 -10.48 2.31
CA LEU A 38 -12.29 -10.14 1.15
C LEU A 38 -11.46 -10.17 -0.14
N LEU A 39 -10.21 -9.73 -0.10
CA LEU A 39 -9.29 -9.77 -1.24
C LEU A 39 -9.00 -11.21 -1.65
N LYS A 40 -8.68 -12.08 -0.67
CA LYS A 40 -8.42 -13.51 -0.91
C LYS A 40 -9.65 -14.20 -1.50
N SER A 41 -10.84 -13.86 -1.02
CA SER A 41 -12.11 -14.39 -1.52
C SER A 41 -12.63 -13.68 -2.77
N GLN A 42 -11.91 -12.69 -3.30
CA GLN A 42 -12.30 -11.89 -4.48
C GLN A 42 -13.69 -11.24 -4.38
N GLN A 43 -14.12 -10.91 -3.17
CA GLN A 43 -15.39 -10.25 -2.87
C GLN A 43 -15.26 -8.73 -3.06
N TYR A 44 -15.11 -8.31 -4.32
CA TYR A 44 -14.72 -6.94 -4.65
C TYR A 44 -15.76 -5.88 -4.30
N ASP A 45 -17.05 -6.20 -4.30
CA ASP A 45 -18.11 -5.22 -4.00
C ASP A 45 -18.15 -4.94 -2.48
N GLU A 46 -18.02 -5.99 -1.67
CA GLU A 46 -17.85 -5.90 -0.22
C GLU A 46 -16.52 -5.23 0.14
N LEU A 47 -15.46 -5.51 -0.61
CA LEU A 47 -14.14 -4.92 -0.41
C LEU A 47 -14.18 -3.41 -0.65
N LEU A 48 -14.85 -2.94 -1.71
CA LEU A 48 -15.02 -1.50 -1.95
C LEU A 48 -15.87 -0.82 -0.85
N THR A 49 -16.89 -1.52 -0.35
CA THR A 49 -17.71 -1.06 0.78
C THR A 49 -16.86 -0.93 2.06
N LEU A 50 -15.98 -1.90 2.33
CA LEU A 50 -15.04 -1.85 3.45
C LEU A 50 -14.06 -0.68 3.30
N LEU A 51 -13.44 -0.51 2.12
CA LEU A 51 -12.50 0.58 1.87
C LEU A 51 -13.13 1.95 2.08
N SER A 52 -14.38 2.13 1.62
CA SER A 52 -15.13 3.39 1.82
C SER A 52 -15.41 3.69 3.30
N ARG A 53 -15.56 2.65 4.15
CA ARG A 53 -15.69 2.81 5.60
C ARG A 53 -14.33 3.08 6.24
N TRP A 54 -13.28 2.39 5.81
CA TRP A 54 -11.91 2.60 6.27
C TRP A 54 -11.42 4.02 5.96
N GLU A 55 -11.72 4.56 4.78
CA GLU A 55 -11.40 5.95 4.42
C GLU A 55 -12.06 6.97 5.33
N LYS A 56 -13.31 6.74 5.74
CA LYS A 56 -14.01 7.63 6.68
C LYS A 56 -13.43 7.56 8.09
N ALA A 57 -12.99 6.37 8.51
CA ALA A 57 -12.43 6.16 9.84
C ALA A 57 -10.98 6.67 9.95
N GLU A 58 -10.16 6.41 8.93
CA GLU A 58 -8.71 6.63 8.96
C GLU A 58 -8.17 7.21 7.63
N PRO A 59 -8.60 8.42 7.21
CA PRO A 59 -8.27 8.97 5.88
C PRO A 59 -6.78 9.28 5.67
N ALA A 60 -5.97 9.27 6.73
CA ALA A 60 -4.53 9.49 6.66
C ALA A 60 -3.72 8.19 6.79
N ASN A 61 -4.36 7.03 6.92
CA ASN A 61 -3.65 5.76 7.05
C ASN A 61 -3.06 5.34 5.68
N PRO A 62 -1.73 5.19 5.53
CA PRO A 62 -1.13 4.75 4.27
C PRO A 62 -1.56 3.34 3.86
N GLU A 63 -1.90 2.45 4.80
CA GLU A 63 -2.36 1.08 4.50
C GLU A 63 -3.69 1.08 3.74
N LEU A 64 -4.57 2.05 3.99
CA LEU A 64 -5.80 2.24 3.24
C LEU A 64 -5.52 2.46 1.74
N TYR A 65 -4.54 3.30 1.42
CA TYR A 65 -4.23 3.64 0.02
C TYR A 65 -3.47 2.54 -0.70
N ILE A 66 -2.69 1.73 0.02
CA ILE A 66 -2.16 0.46 -0.49
C ILE A 66 -3.31 -0.51 -0.76
N ALA A 67 -4.31 -0.57 0.12
CA ALA A 67 -5.48 -1.43 -0.02
C ALA A 67 -6.35 -1.03 -1.24
N TYR A 68 -6.58 0.27 -1.47
CA TYR A 68 -7.19 0.80 -2.70
C TYR A 68 -6.34 0.49 -3.94
N PHE A 69 -5.03 0.69 -3.89
CA PHE A 69 -4.13 0.33 -4.99
C PHE A 69 -4.29 -1.14 -5.36
N ASN A 70 -4.19 -2.04 -4.39
CA ASN A 70 -4.30 -3.48 -4.60
C ASN A 70 -5.71 -3.89 -5.07
N TYR A 71 -6.77 -3.22 -4.58
CA TYR A 71 -8.13 -3.42 -5.08
C TYR A 71 -8.21 -3.15 -6.59
N HIS A 72 -7.80 -1.96 -7.01
CA HIS A 72 -7.87 -1.58 -8.41
C HIS A 72 -6.90 -2.39 -9.29
N PHE A 73 -5.69 -2.66 -8.80
CA PHE A 73 -4.70 -3.49 -9.48
C PHE A 73 -5.24 -4.89 -9.77
N ASN A 74 -5.88 -5.55 -8.79
CA ASN A 74 -6.40 -6.90 -8.98
C ASN A 74 -7.73 -6.92 -9.75
N ARG A 75 -8.64 -5.99 -9.47
CA ARG A 75 -9.95 -5.92 -10.14
C ARG A 75 -9.85 -5.53 -11.62
N GLY A 76 -8.91 -4.66 -11.96
CA GLY A 76 -8.69 -4.19 -13.33
C GLY A 76 -7.91 -5.17 -14.21
N ARG A 77 -7.26 -6.18 -13.62
CA ARG A 77 -6.42 -7.12 -14.37
C ARG A 77 -7.28 -8.16 -15.09
N ARG A 78 -7.04 -8.32 -16.39
CA ARG A 78 -7.54 -9.42 -17.21
C ARG A 78 -6.40 -10.16 -17.88
N SER A 79 -6.58 -11.46 -18.07
CA SER A 79 -5.70 -12.27 -18.89
C SER A 79 -6.32 -12.42 -20.27
N VAL A 80 -5.56 -12.07 -21.31
CA VAL A 80 -5.94 -12.27 -22.71
C VAL A 80 -4.94 -13.19 -23.39
N GLN A 81 -5.41 -14.00 -24.33
CA GLN A 81 -4.52 -14.76 -25.19
C GLN A 81 -4.11 -13.88 -26.38
N THR A 82 -2.81 -13.82 -26.65
CA THR A 82 -2.25 -13.13 -27.81
C THR A 82 -1.36 -14.08 -28.59
N MET A 83 -1.28 -13.88 -29.90
CA MET A 83 -0.36 -14.63 -30.75
C MET A 83 0.92 -13.83 -30.95
N GLY A 84 2.06 -14.45 -30.69
CA GLY A 84 3.39 -13.86 -30.87
C GLY A 84 4.27 -14.78 -31.69
N GLN A 85 5.32 -14.21 -32.29
CA GLN A 85 6.30 -14.99 -33.04
C GLN A 85 7.47 -15.39 -32.13
N ALA A 86 7.79 -16.68 -32.10
CA ALA A 86 8.96 -17.19 -31.42
C ALA A 86 10.25 -16.88 -32.21
N PRO A 87 11.45 -16.96 -31.59
CA PRO A 87 12.71 -16.72 -32.28
C PRO A 87 12.95 -17.61 -33.51
N ASP A 88 12.32 -18.78 -33.57
CA ASP A 88 12.39 -19.72 -34.71
C ASP A 88 11.35 -19.43 -35.81
N GLY A 89 10.59 -18.34 -35.69
CA GLY A 89 9.60 -17.90 -36.66
C GLY A 89 8.20 -18.52 -36.50
N ARG A 90 7.99 -19.48 -35.59
CA ARG A 90 6.66 -20.07 -35.33
C ARG A 90 5.77 -19.10 -34.56
N TYR A 91 4.46 -19.15 -34.85
CA TYR A 91 3.46 -18.45 -34.03
C TYR A 91 3.06 -19.30 -32.83
N LEU A 92 3.16 -18.72 -31.64
CA LEU A 92 2.74 -19.32 -30.39
C LEU A 92 1.70 -18.42 -29.71
N VAL A 93 0.79 -19.05 -28.97
CA VAL A 93 -0.19 -18.35 -28.14
C VAL A 93 0.43 -18.14 -26.77
N TYR A 94 0.44 -16.90 -26.31
CA TYR A 94 0.92 -16.50 -25.00
C TYR A 94 -0.19 -15.79 -24.24
N GLU A 95 -0.20 -15.97 -22.92
CA GLU A 95 -1.05 -15.19 -22.04
C GLU A 95 -0.41 -13.83 -21.82
N LYS A 96 -1.17 -12.76 -22.07
CA LYS A 96 -0.78 -11.39 -21.79
C LYS A 96 -1.73 -10.83 -20.74
N ARG A 97 -1.17 -10.14 -19.75
CA ARG A 97 -1.97 -9.34 -18.81
C ARG A 97 -2.31 -8.00 -19.44
N GLU A 98 -3.56 -7.60 -19.29
CA GLU A 98 -4.03 -6.27 -19.62
C GLU A 98 -4.78 -5.69 -18.43
N TYR A 99 -4.81 -4.37 -18.35
CA TYR A 99 -5.42 -3.65 -17.26
C TYR A 99 -6.50 -2.72 -17.81
N ASP A 100 -7.66 -2.73 -17.17
CA ASP A 100 -8.69 -1.73 -17.41
C ASP A 100 -8.12 -0.32 -17.12
N PRO A 101 -8.23 0.65 -18.05
CA PRO A 101 -7.62 1.96 -17.90
C PRO A 101 -8.12 2.76 -16.69
N GLU A 102 -9.39 2.65 -16.33
CA GLU A 102 -9.96 3.38 -15.18
C GLU A 102 -9.43 2.79 -13.87
N HIS A 103 -9.36 1.45 -13.77
CA HIS A 103 -8.70 0.79 -12.65
C HIS A 103 -7.20 1.11 -12.58
N ALA A 104 -6.47 1.12 -13.70
CA ALA A 104 -5.06 1.48 -13.72
C ALA A 104 -4.83 2.92 -13.21
N LYS A 105 -5.64 3.87 -13.67
CA LYS A 105 -5.62 5.27 -13.23
C LYS A 105 -5.92 5.40 -11.74
N ALA A 106 -6.95 4.71 -11.25
CA ALA A 106 -7.32 4.72 -9.83
C ALA A 106 -6.25 4.08 -8.94
N ALA A 107 -5.61 3.00 -9.40
CA ALA A 107 -4.48 2.38 -8.71
C ALA A 107 -3.29 3.36 -8.62
N LEU A 108 -2.93 4.04 -9.72
CA LEU A 108 -1.88 5.06 -9.72
C LEU A 108 -2.19 6.24 -8.79
N ALA A 109 -3.44 6.72 -8.78
CA ALA A 109 -3.85 7.79 -7.86
C ALA A 109 -3.72 7.35 -6.39
N SER A 110 -4.18 6.13 -6.08
CA SER A 110 -4.12 5.55 -4.73
C SER A 110 -2.67 5.38 -4.25
N ILE A 111 -1.80 4.78 -5.07
CA ILE A 111 -0.41 4.55 -4.67
C ILE A 111 0.36 5.87 -4.53
N ASN A 112 0.09 6.87 -5.37
CA ASN A 112 0.68 8.21 -5.22
C ASN A 112 0.25 8.88 -3.90
N LYS A 113 -1.02 8.72 -3.50
CA LYS A 113 -1.51 9.20 -2.19
C LYS A 113 -0.81 8.45 -1.04
N GLY A 114 -0.65 7.13 -1.15
CA GLY A 114 0.12 6.32 -0.21
C GLY A 114 1.57 6.81 -0.06
N ILE A 115 2.27 7.08 -1.16
CA ILE A 115 3.63 7.63 -1.17
C ILE A 115 3.67 9.00 -0.47
N SER A 116 2.67 9.86 -0.70
CA SER A 116 2.63 11.19 -0.06
C SER A 116 2.48 11.13 1.47
N LEU A 117 1.78 10.11 1.98
CA LEU A 117 1.55 9.92 3.41
C LEU A 117 2.70 9.18 4.11
N ALA A 118 3.35 8.26 3.39
CA ALA A 118 4.44 7.46 3.93
C ALA A 118 5.62 7.37 2.94
N PRO A 119 6.35 8.47 2.69
CA PRO A 119 7.38 8.52 1.65
C PRO A 119 8.57 7.59 1.91
N ASN A 120 8.78 7.16 3.15
CA ASN A 120 9.85 6.21 3.53
C ASN A 120 9.41 4.75 3.49
N ARG A 121 8.23 4.43 2.95
CA ARG A 121 7.75 3.07 2.75
C ARG A 121 8.11 2.57 1.36
N LEU A 122 9.14 1.74 1.29
CA LEU A 122 9.73 1.25 0.05
C LEU A 122 8.76 0.36 -0.77
N ASP A 123 7.93 -0.42 -0.08
CA ASP A 123 6.91 -1.29 -0.70
C ASP A 123 5.91 -0.49 -1.55
N ILE A 124 5.56 0.71 -1.13
CA ILE A 124 4.60 1.56 -1.85
C ILE A 124 5.21 2.08 -3.16
N HIS A 125 6.48 2.48 -3.11
CA HIS A 125 7.21 2.92 -4.32
C HIS A 125 7.36 1.77 -5.32
N PHE A 126 7.72 0.57 -4.85
CA PHE A 126 7.79 -0.60 -5.73
C PHE A 126 6.44 -1.04 -6.26
N GLY A 127 5.35 -0.88 -5.49
CA GLY A 127 3.99 -1.07 -6.00
C GLY A 127 3.69 -0.18 -7.22
N LYS A 128 4.10 1.09 -7.17
CA LYS A 128 3.99 2.01 -8.32
C LYS A 128 4.85 1.56 -9.50
N ALA A 129 6.14 1.28 -9.27
CA ALA A 129 7.04 0.85 -10.33
C ALA A 129 6.53 -0.43 -11.02
N ARG A 130 6.01 -1.38 -10.23
CA ARG A 130 5.42 -2.62 -10.74
C ARG A 130 4.23 -2.36 -11.66
N LEU A 131 3.28 -1.52 -11.26
CA LEU A 131 2.13 -1.19 -12.11
C LEU A 131 2.56 -0.51 -13.41
N LEU A 132 3.56 0.39 -13.36
CA LEU A 132 4.05 1.06 -14.57
C LEU A 132 4.73 0.09 -15.54
N SER A 133 5.46 -0.91 -15.05
CA SER A 133 5.98 -2.03 -15.86
C SER A 133 4.85 -2.84 -16.51
N GLU A 134 3.80 -3.20 -15.76
CA GLU A 134 2.64 -3.93 -16.28
C GLU A 134 1.87 -3.16 -17.36
N LEU A 135 1.86 -1.83 -17.26
CA LEU A 135 1.27 -0.94 -18.26
C LEU A 135 2.19 -0.69 -19.46
N GLY A 136 3.46 -1.12 -19.39
CA GLY A 136 4.48 -0.84 -20.39
C GLY A 136 4.91 0.62 -20.46
N ASP A 137 4.61 1.43 -19.43
CA ASP A 137 5.02 2.84 -19.38
C ASP A 137 6.43 2.95 -18.75
N PHE A 138 7.44 2.50 -19.49
CA PHE A 138 8.83 2.47 -19.05
C PHE A 138 9.39 3.85 -18.74
N LYS A 139 8.88 4.89 -19.41
CA LYS A 139 9.28 6.27 -19.12
C LYS A 139 8.80 6.68 -17.73
N ALA A 140 7.52 6.46 -17.41
CA ALA A 140 7.01 6.76 -16.07
C ALA A 140 7.61 5.83 -15.01
N GLN A 141 7.86 4.55 -15.33
CA GLN A 141 8.54 3.63 -14.43
C GLN A 141 9.94 4.14 -14.09
N LYS A 142 10.69 4.64 -15.08
CA LYS A 142 11.99 5.27 -14.85
C LYS A 142 11.86 6.46 -13.91
N ASP A 143 10.91 7.36 -14.15
CA ASP A 143 10.69 8.51 -13.25
C ASP A 143 10.36 8.05 -11.81
N ALA A 144 9.66 6.92 -11.65
CA ALA A 144 9.41 6.32 -10.34
C ALA A 144 10.69 5.73 -9.70
N ILE A 145 11.56 5.06 -10.46
CA ILE A 145 12.85 4.55 -9.96
C ILE A 145 13.77 5.70 -9.54
N VAL A 146 13.85 6.77 -10.33
CA VAL A 146 14.60 7.98 -9.96
C VAL A 146 14.06 8.58 -8.66
N ALA A 147 12.73 8.63 -8.48
CA ALA A 147 12.14 9.10 -7.24
C ALA A 147 12.50 8.24 -6.02
N ILE A 148 12.67 6.92 -6.18
CA ILE A 148 13.14 6.03 -5.12
C ILE A 148 14.58 6.39 -4.73
N LEU A 149 15.49 6.52 -5.71
CA LEU A 149 16.89 6.88 -5.47
C LEU A 149 17.02 8.23 -4.76
N GLU A 150 16.28 9.24 -5.22
CA GLU A 150 16.25 10.57 -4.60
C GLU A 150 15.68 10.54 -3.18
N GLN A 151 14.64 9.75 -2.94
CA GLN A 151 14.11 9.58 -1.59
C GLN A 151 15.08 8.84 -0.67
N SER A 152 15.89 7.90 -1.20
CA SER A 152 16.96 7.22 -0.46
C SER A 152 18.03 8.21 0.01
N LYS A 153 18.44 9.12 -0.88
CA LYS A 153 19.37 10.22 -0.54
C LYS A 153 18.78 11.10 0.57
N ARG A 154 17.49 11.44 0.50
CA ARG A 154 16.80 12.28 1.50
C ARG A 154 16.63 11.61 2.86
N ASN A 155 16.30 10.32 2.88
CA ASN A 155 16.06 9.60 4.14
C ASN A 155 17.32 8.92 4.69
N GLY A 156 18.48 9.06 4.02
CA GLY A 156 19.73 8.41 4.41
C GLY A 156 19.59 6.89 4.44
N ASN A 157 18.95 6.34 3.41
CA ASN A 157 18.65 4.91 3.22
C ASN A 157 17.78 4.28 4.34
N ARG A 158 17.09 5.10 5.15
CA ARG A 158 16.19 4.64 6.22
C ARG A 158 14.82 4.29 5.66
N TRP A 159 14.75 3.09 5.10
CA TRP A 159 13.53 2.53 4.52
C TRP A 159 12.71 1.73 5.53
N MET A 160 11.40 1.76 5.33
CA MET A 160 10.42 0.89 5.97
C MET A 160 9.74 0.03 4.91
N TRP A 161 9.30 -1.16 5.31
CA TRP A 161 8.42 -2.04 4.54
C TRP A 161 6.99 -2.00 5.12
N ALA A 162 6.15 -2.92 4.66
CA ALA A 162 4.76 -3.12 5.08
C ALA A 162 4.53 -2.86 6.59
N SER A 163 3.45 -2.15 6.91
CA SER A 163 3.10 -1.74 8.29
C SER A 163 4.14 -0.84 9.00
N GLY A 164 5.07 -0.23 8.28
CA GLY A 164 6.07 0.68 8.86
C GLY A 164 7.25 -0.04 9.52
N LEU A 165 7.46 -1.32 9.23
CA LEU A 165 8.59 -2.07 9.77
C LEU A 165 9.90 -1.59 9.14
N ALA A 166 10.86 -1.17 9.97
CA ALA A 166 12.16 -0.75 9.46
C ALA A 166 12.88 -1.89 8.73
N ILE A 167 13.53 -1.56 7.61
CA ILE A 167 14.33 -2.50 6.83
C ILE A 167 15.78 -2.42 7.31
N THR A 168 16.31 -3.55 7.75
CA THR A 168 17.76 -3.69 7.99
C THR A 168 18.48 -3.66 6.65
N ALA A 169 19.59 -2.90 6.55
CA ALA A 169 20.32 -2.71 5.29
C ALA A 169 19.46 -2.10 4.17
N GLY A 170 18.70 -1.04 4.49
CA GLY A 170 17.74 -0.41 3.58
C GLY A 170 18.30 -0.03 2.20
N GLU A 171 19.56 0.42 2.12
CA GLU A 171 20.22 0.71 0.84
C GLU A 171 20.31 -0.53 -0.06
N SER A 172 20.86 -1.64 0.48
CA SER A 172 21.01 -2.88 -0.27
C SER A 172 19.65 -3.46 -0.67
N SER A 173 18.64 -3.38 0.20
CA SER A 173 17.28 -3.83 -0.12
C SER A 173 16.63 -2.99 -1.22
N MET A 174 16.86 -1.68 -1.22
CA MET A 174 16.39 -0.80 -2.30
C MET A 174 17.06 -1.15 -3.63
N PHE A 175 18.38 -1.28 -3.66
CA PHE A 175 19.08 -1.62 -4.90
C PHE A 175 18.68 -2.98 -5.45
N ALA A 176 18.54 -4.01 -4.61
CA ALA A 176 18.05 -5.32 -5.04
C ALA A 176 16.68 -5.24 -5.72
N GLY A 177 15.75 -4.43 -5.20
CA GLY A 177 14.45 -4.23 -5.85
C GLY A 177 14.52 -3.40 -7.14
N ILE A 178 15.45 -2.45 -7.25
CA ILE A 178 15.67 -1.70 -8.50
C ILE A 178 16.26 -2.60 -9.58
N GLU A 179 17.22 -3.46 -9.23
CA GLU A 179 17.90 -4.40 -10.14
C GLU A 179 16.92 -5.31 -10.88
N GLU A 180 15.83 -5.74 -10.24
CA GLU A 180 14.76 -6.51 -10.90
C GLU A 180 14.18 -5.78 -12.12
N TYR A 181 13.93 -4.47 -11.99
CA TYR A 181 13.41 -3.66 -13.10
C TYR A 181 14.47 -3.34 -14.15
N LEU A 182 15.73 -3.15 -13.73
CA LEU A 182 16.82 -2.96 -14.69
C LEU A 182 17.05 -4.22 -15.52
N GLY A 183 16.84 -5.41 -14.93
CA GLY A 183 16.83 -6.68 -15.65
C GLY A 183 15.75 -6.73 -16.74
N GLU A 184 14.51 -6.37 -16.41
CA GLU A 184 13.41 -6.25 -17.39
C GLU A 184 13.77 -5.27 -18.52
N TRP A 185 14.35 -4.12 -18.17
CA TRP A 185 14.78 -3.15 -19.17
C TRP A 185 15.89 -3.71 -20.06
N PHE A 186 16.84 -4.44 -19.52
CA PHE A 186 17.91 -5.04 -20.31
C PHE A 186 17.38 -6.03 -21.36
N GLU A 187 16.36 -6.84 -21.01
CA GLU A 187 15.69 -7.73 -21.98
C GLU A 187 14.95 -6.95 -23.08
N ARG A 188 14.55 -5.71 -22.80
CA ARG A 188 13.83 -4.80 -23.70
C ARG A 188 14.70 -3.63 -24.19
N PHE A 189 16.01 -3.83 -24.26
CA PHE A 189 16.99 -2.75 -24.42
C PHE A 189 16.71 -1.80 -25.60
N ALA A 190 16.14 -2.29 -26.70
CA ALA A 190 15.79 -1.46 -27.84
C ALA A 190 14.80 -0.32 -27.49
N GLU A 191 13.92 -0.56 -26.51
CA GLU A 191 12.91 0.40 -26.03
C GLU A 191 13.39 1.18 -24.81
N THR A 192 14.14 0.54 -23.91
CA THR A 192 14.45 1.04 -22.55
C THR A 192 15.90 1.46 -22.36
N GLY A 193 16.78 1.19 -23.34
CA GLY A 193 18.22 1.49 -23.25
C GLY A 193 18.56 2.93 -22.85
N PRO A 194 17.87 3.96 -23.38
CA PRO A 194 18.07 5.33 -22.93
C PRO A 194 17.76 5.55 -21.43
N TYR A 195 16.71 4.90 -20.91
CA TYR A 195 16.31 5.00 -19.51
C TYR A 195 17.30 4.31 -18.58
N LEU A 196 17.81 3.14 -19.00
CA LEU A 196 18.85 2.40 -18.28
C LEU A 196 20.11 3.26 -18.10
N LYS A 197 20.54 3.94 -19.15
CA LYS A 197 21.69 4.85 -19.10
C LYS A 197 21.46 6.02 -18.13
N GLU A 198 20.28 6.64 -18.19
CA GLU A 198 19.92 7.75 -17.30
C GLU A 198 19.96 7.34 -15.82
N VAL A 199 19.45 6.16 -15.48
CA VAL A 199 19.45 5.66 -14.10
C VAL A 199 20.85 5.28 -13.63
N ALA A 200 21.71 4.77 -14.50
CA ALA A 200 23.07 4.37 -14.15
C ALA A 200 24.01 5.55 -13.83
N GLU A 201 23.62 6.78 -14.16
CA GLU A 201 24.39 8.01 -13.93
C GLU A 201 24.06 8.72 -12.60
N LEU A 202 23.10 8.21 -11.80
CA LEU A 202 22.57 8.83 -10.56
C LEU A 202 23.20 8.33 -9.25
#